data_AF-A0AAR2IYH1-F1
#
_entry.id   AF-A0AAR2IYH1-F1
#
_cell.length_a   1.000
_cell.length_b   1.000
_cell.length_c   1.000
_cell.angle_alpha   90.00
_cell.angle_beta   90.00
_cell.angle_gamma   90.00
#
_symmetry.space_group_name_H-M   'P 1'
#
loop_
_entity.id
_entity.type
_entity.pdbx_description
1 polymer ?
#
loop_
_entity_poly.entity_id
_entity_poly.type
_entity_poly.pdbx_seq_one_letter_code
_entity_poly.pdbx_strand_id
1 'polypeptide(L)'
;MTASTAHHLWSLEDTLGQGATASVYKARNKKTGEVVAVKVFNMASYSRPYEVQIREFEILRKLNHVNIVKLFAVEEIHMNPKQKVMVMEFCSGGSLLTVLEDPENAFGLPESEFLIVLRCVVHGMNHLRENGVVHRDIKPGNIMRQVGEDGRSVYKLTDFGAARELEDDETFVSIYGTEEYLHPDMYERAVLRKPQQKAYGVTVDLWSIGVTFYHVATGCLPFIPFGGPRRNKEIMYKITTEKPERAIAGVQKVEDGTIEWSYQLPHFCQLSEGLKMQLVPVLANILEVSQEKCWGFDQFFAATTDILHRVTIHIFSLQQATAHSIYVHFYNTASIFFEEVQIQTGIEPEFQKYLFQGHPLPLEPCMKVVNLPPTTPDRPIFLLSRRPEKIARYSPPLASFLRTLGPPQVKTNLSICKVLQYVYKNAGQIIPFVQNLCCLLLTDLQNKIKSSP
;
A
#
# COMPACT_ATOMS: atom_id res chain seq x y z
N MET A 1 -28.01 9.74 -22.14
CA MET A 1 -27.83 9.04 -23.44
C MET A 1 -27.35 7.62 -23.18
N THR A 2 -27.88 6.62 -23.89
CA THR A 2 -27.56 5.19 -23.68
C THR A 2 -26.79 4.61 -24.86
N ALA A 3 -25.79 3.77 -24.59
CA ALA A 3 -25.05 3.01 -25.59
C ALA A 3 -25.20 1.50 -25.34
N SER A 4 -25.02 0.68 -26.39
CA SER A 4 -25.17 -0.77 -26.27
C SER A 4 -24.40 -1.56 -27.31
N THR A 5 -24.12 -2.82 -26.97
CA THR A 5 -23.63 -3.89 -27.85
C THR A 5 -24.70 -4.96 -28.02
N ALA A 6 -24.41 -6.07 -28.69
CA ALA A 6 -25.31 -7.22 -28.79
C ALA A 6 -25.84 -7.69 -27.43
N HIS A 7 -24.98 -7.73 -26.40
CA HIS A 7 -25.30 -8.34 -25.12
C HIS A 7 -25.33 -7.38 -23.93
N HIS A 8 -24.78 -6.17 -24.04
CA HIS A 8 -24.64 -5.24 -22.92
C HIS A 8 -25.21 -3.86 -23.22
N LEU A 9 -25.66 -3.15 -22.18
CA LEU A 9 -26.15 -1.77 -22.26
C LEU A 9 -25.58 -0.93 -21.11
N TRP A 10 -25.33 0.36 -21.35
CA TRP A 10 -24.88 1.31 -20.32
C TRP A 10 -25.38 2.73 -20.60
N SER A 11 -25.45 3.54 -19.54
CA SER A 11 -25.62 4.99 -19.66
C SER A 11 -24.26 5.67 -19.80
N LEU A 12 -24.18 6.72 -20.61
CA LEU A 12 -22.97 7.55 -20.69
C LEU A 12 -22.73 8.36 -19.40
N GLU A 13 -23.74 8.48 -18.53
CA GLU A 13 -23.64 9.13 -17.23
C GLU A 13 -23.01 8.20 -16.17
N ASP A 14 -23.08 6.88 -16.36
CA ASP A 14 -22.52 5.88 -15.44
C ASP A 14 -21.01 5.65 -15.69
N THR A 15 -20.24 6.73 -15.79
CA THR A 15 -18.80 6.68 -16.03
C THR A 15 -18.07 6.25 -14.76
N LEU A 16 -17.28 5.18 -14.86
CA LEU A 16 -16.41 4.67 -13.80
C LEU A 16 -15.00 5.26 -13.87
N GLY A 17 -14.53 5.58 -15.07
CA GLY A 17 -13.20 6.16 -15.28
C GLY A 17 -13.02 6.69 -16.69
N GLN A 18 -12.20 7.72 -16.84
CA GLN A 18 -11.89 8.34 -18.13
C GLN A 18 -10.38 8.49 -18.27
N GLY A 19 -9.84 7.94 -19.35
CA GLY A 19 -8.42 8.00 -19.69
C GLY A 19 -8.19 8.61 -21.07
N ALA A 20 -6.91 8.72 -21.45
CA ALA A 20 -6.51 9.29 -22.73
C ALA A 20 -7.00 8.49 -23.95
N THR A 21 -7.12 7.16 -23.81
CA THR A 21 -7.42 6.24 -24.93
C THR A 21 -8.78 5.56 -24.79
N ALA A 22 -9.43 5.64 -23.64
CA ALA A 22 -10.70 4.96 -23.39
C ALA A 22 -11.51 5.62 -22.27
N SER A 23 -12.79 5.28 -22.22
CA SER A 23 -13.69 5.55 -21.10
C SER A 23 -14.29 4.24 -20.62
N VAL A 24 -14.45 4.08 -19.31
CA VAL A 24 -15.00 2.88 -18.68
C VAL A 24 -16.35 3.22 -18.07
N TYR A 25 -17.35 2.42 -18.37
CA TYR A 25 -18.72 2.62 -17.92
C TYR A 25 -19.22 1.43 -17.11
N LYS A 26 -20.11 1.68 -16.16
CA LYS A 26 -20.91 0.63 -15.53
C LYS A 26 -21.98 0.20 -16.51
N ALA A 27 -22.04 -1.09 -16.79
CA ALA A 27 -22.98 -1.66 -17.75
C ALA A 27 -23.74 -2.82 -17.12
N ARG A 28 -24.76 -3.29 -17.84
CA ARG A 28 -25.51 -4.50 -17.49
C ARG A 28 -25.61 -5.44 -18.66
N ASN A 29 -25.51 -6.73 -18.39
CA ASN A 29 -25.89 -7.76 -19.34
C ASN A 29 -27.41 -7.72 -19.59
N LYS A 30 -27.81 -7.65 -20.85
CA LYS A 30 -29.22 -7.50 -21.29
C LYS A 30 -30.09 -8.71 -20.91
N LYS A 31 -29.50 -9.90 -20.77
CA LYS A 31 -30.22 -11.14 -20.44
C LYS A 31 -30.23 -11.42 -18.95
N THR A 32 -29.08 -11.35 -18.30
CA THR A 32 -28.93 -11.77 -16.89
C THR A 32 -29.10 -10.61 -15.90
N GLY A 33 -28.98 -9.37 -16.36
CA GLY A 33 -28.98 -8.18 -15.48
C GLY A 33 -27.68 -7.98 -14.69
N GLU A 34 -26.72 -8.90 -14.84
CA GLU A 34 -25.41 -8.88 -14.20
C GLU A 34 -24.68 -7.57 -14.49
N VAL A 35 -24.08 -6.98 -13.45
CA VAL A 35 -23.33 -5.72 -13.54
C VAL A 35 -21.91 -6.01 -14.02
N VAL A 36 -21.47 -5.30 -15.04
CA VAL A 36 -20.13 -5.42 -15.63
C VAL A 36 -19.52 -4.04 -15.87
N ALA A 37 -18.22 -3.98 -16.12
CA ALA A 37 -17.54 -2.78 -16.58
C ALA A 37 -17.30 -2.88 -18.08
N VAL A 38 -17.58 -1.81 -18.84
CA VAL A 38 -17.34 -1.77 -20.29
C VAL A 38 -16.34 -0.68 -20.61
N LYS A 39 -15.17 -1.05 -21.13
CA LYS A 39 -14.14 -0.13 -21.63
C LYS A 39 -14.37 0.15 -23.10
N VAL A 40 -14.63 1.42 -23.41
CA VAL A 40 -14.91 1.94 -24.75
C VAL A 40 -13.71 2.76 -25.22
N PHE A 41 -13.06 2.32 -26.30
CA PHE A 41 -11.91 3.02 -26.86
C PHE A 41 -12.35 4.25 -27.66
N ASN A 42 -11.62 5.36 -27.51
CA ASN A 42 -11.90 6.61 -28.21
C ASN A 42 -11.11 6.73 -29.53
N MET A 43 -11.34 7.81 -30.29
CA MET A 43 -10.68 8.04 -31.59
C MET A 43 -9.15 8.11 -31.48
N ALA A 44 -8.60 8.65 -30.38
CA ALA A 44 -7.17 8.71 -30.16
C ALA A 44 -6.54 7.30 -30.06
N SER A 45 -7.29 6.32 -29.53
CA SER A 45 -6.85 4.92 -29.53
C SER A 45 -6.74 4.36 -30.94
N TYR A 46 -7.72 4.65 -31.81
CA TYR A 46 -7.75 4.17 -33.20
C TYR A 46 -6.71 4.80 -34.12
N SER A 47 -6.13 5.94 -33.73
CA SER A 47 -4.99 6.55 -34.43
C SER A 47 -3.65 5.84 -34.18
N ARG A 48 -3.58 4.91 -33.21
CA ARG A 48 -2.35 4.14 -32.92
C ARG A 48 -2.18 2.99 -33.92
N PRO A 49 -0.96 2.44 -34.08
CA PRO A 49 -0.76 1.24 -34.89
C PRO A 49 -1.64 0.07 -34.42
N TYR A 50 -2.12 -0.74 -35.36
CA TYR A 50 -3.09 -1.82 -35.07
C TYR A 50 -2.56 -2.80 -34.02
N GLU A 51 -1.28 -3.18 -34.10
CA GLU A 51 -0.63 -4.05 -33.13
C GLU A 51 -0.64 -3.48 -31.70
N VAL A 52 -0.66 -2.15 -31.54
CA VAL A 52 -0.77 -1.49 -30.23
C VAL A 52 -2.21 -1.50 -29.74
N GLN A 53 -3.18 -1.38 -30.65
CA GLN A 53 -4.61 -1.38 -30.30
C GLN A 53 -5.06 -2.74 -29.75
N ILE A 54 -4.61 -3.85 -30.37
CA ILE A 54 -5.04 -5.20 -29.98
C ILE A 54 -4.25 -5.78 -28.79
N ARG A 55 -3.11 -5.17 -28.43
CA ARG A 55 -2.21 -5.70 -27.41
C ARG A 55 -2.87 -5.91 -26.06
N GLU A 56 -3.61 -4.91 -25.59
CA GLU A 56 -4.29 -4.97 -24.30
C GLU A 56 -5.27 -6.16 -24.25
N PHE A 57 -5.97 -6.40 -25.36
CA PHE A 57 -6.88 -7.55 -25.50
C PHE A 57 -6.13 -8.88 -25.42
N GLU A 58 -5.08 -9.05 -26.22
CA GLU A 58 -4.33 -10.32 -26.26
C GLU A 58 -3.66 -10.64 -24.92
N ILE A 59 -3.14 -9.63 -24.22
CA ILE A 59 -2.61 -9.79 -22.86
C ILE A 59 -3.73 -10.24 -21.92
N LEU A 60 -4.84 -9.51 -21.84
CA LEU A 60 -5.94 -9.83 -20.93
C LEU A 60 -6.57 -11.21 -21.19
N ARG A 61 -6.55 -11.72 -22.43
CA ARG A 61 -7.03 -13.07 -22.74
C ARG A 61 -6.17 -14.18 -22.14
N LYS A 62 -4.86 -13.95 -21.98
CA LYS A 62 -3.92 -14.92 -21.42
C LYS A 62 -3.96 -14.92 -19.89
N LEU A 63 -4.36 -13.80 -19.28
CA LEU A 63 -4.38 -13.64 -17.83
C LEU A 63 -5.68 -14.19 -17.22
N ASN A 64 -5.57 -15.12 -16.29
CA ASN A 64 -6.69 -15.62 -15.50
C ASN A 64 -6.24 -15.87 -14.06
N HIS A 65 -6.50 -14.91 -13.17
CA HIS A 65 -6.09 -14.96 -11.78
C HIS A 65 -6.99 -14.11 -10.89
N VAL A 66 -7.15 -14.48 -9.62
CA VAL A 66 -8.08 -13.80 -8.69
C VAL A 66 -7.72 -12.32 -8.49
N ASN A 67 -6.43 -11.98 -8.59
CA ASN A 67 -5.90 -10.62 -8.44
C ASN A 67 -5.71 -9.88 -9.78
N ILE A 68 -6.34 -10.32 -10.86
CA ILE A 68 -6.41 -9.60 -12.15
C ILE A 68 -7.89 -9.40 -12.48
N VAL A 69 -8.27 -8.21 -12.93
CA VAL A 69 -9.64 -7.94 -13.37
C VAL A 69 -9.94 -8.80 -14.61
N LYS A 70 -10.98 -9.63 -14.51
CA LYS A 70 -11.30 -10.59 -15.57
C LYS A 70 -11.87 -9.90 -16.81
N LEU A 71 -11.35 -10.27 -17.98
CA LEU A 71 -11.98 -9.97 -19.27
C LEU A 71 -13.03 -11.04 -19.58
N PHE A 72 -14.28 -10.65 -19.78
CA PHE A 72 -15.36 -11.57 -20.15
C PHE A 72 -15.50 -11.72 -21.66
N ALA A 73 -15.50 -10.61 -22.40
CA ALA A 73 -15.72 -10.61 -23.84
C ALA A 73 -15.18 -9.34 -24.51
N VAL A 74 -15.02 -9.41 -25.83
CA VAL A 74 -14.90 -8.22 -26.68
C VAL A 74 -16.08 -8.18 -27.63
N GLU A 75 -16.74 -7.04 -27.68
CA GLU A 75 -17.99 -6.84 -28.44
C GLU A 75 -17.91 -5.59 -29.31
N GLU A 76 -18.84 -5.46 -30.24
CA GLU A 76 -18.96 -4.31 -31.13
C GLU A 76 -20.13 -3.42 -30.72
N ILE A 77 -19.95 -2.10 -30.83
CA ILE A 77 -21.00 -1.13 -30.52
C ILE A 77 -22.04 -1.13 -31.66
N HIS A 78 -23.33 -1.23 -31.33
CA HIS A 78 -24.40 -1.24 -32.35
C HIS A 78 -24.39 -0.02 -33.28
N MET A 79 -24.16 1.18 -32.73
CA MET A 79 -24.16 2.42 -33.49
C MET A 79 -22.89 2.62 -34.33
N ASN A 80 -21.83 1.84 -34.08
CA ASN A 80 -20.59 1.88 -34.83
C ASN A 80 -19.88 0.51 -34.74
N PRO A 81 -20.22 -0.45 -35.60
CA PRO A 81 -19.68 -1.82 -35.53
C PRO A 81 -18.15 -1.90 -35.64
N LYS A 82 -17.50 -0.87 -36.21
CA LYS A 82 -16.02 -0.79 -36.27
C LYS A 82 -15.39 -0.49 -34.90
N GLN A 83 -16.19 -0.03 -33.94
CA GLN A 83 -15.75 0.29 -32.59
C GLN A 83 -15.95 -0.92 -31.66
N LYS A 84 -14.84 -1.40 -31.11
CA LYS A 84 -14.79 -2.53 -30.17
C LYS A 84 -14.83 -2.03 -28.74
N VAL A 85 -15.39 -2.84 -27.85
CA VAL A 85 -15.40 -2.62 -26.41
C VAL A 85 -14.94 -3.87 -25.67
N MET A 86 -14.31 -3.69 -24.52
CA MET A 86 -13.99 -4.79 -23.61
C MET A 86 -15.03 -4.85 -22.50
N VAL A 87 -15.65 -6.01 -22.33
CA VAL A 87 -16.55 -6.33 -21.23
C VAL A 87 -15.74 -7.01 -20.14
N MET A 88 -15.70 -6.43 -18.95
CA MET A 88 -14.81 -6.80 -17.86
C MET A 88 -15.58 -6.96 -16.54
N GLU A 89 -14.96 -7.64 -15.58
CA GLU A 89 -15.41 -7.73 -14.20
C GLU A 89 -15.62 -6.33 -13.60
N PHE A 90 -16.80 -6.12 -13.01
CA PHE A 90 -17.08 -4.90 -12.26
C PHE A 90 -16.65 -5.07 -10.80
N CYS A 91 -15.71 -4.23 -10.36
CA CYS A 91 -15.25 -4.21 -8.98
C CYS A 91 -16.06 -3.21 -8.14
N SER A 92 -16.84 -3.71 -7.18
CA SER A 92 -17.82 -2.89 -6.43
C SER A 92 -17.20 -1.89 -5.45
N GLY A 93 -15.96 -2.10 -5.02
CA GLY A 93 -15.25 -1.29 -4.03
C GLY A 93 -14.45 -0.13 -4.60
N GLY A 94 -14.58 0.18 -5.89
CA GLY A 94 -13.82 1.24 -6.56
C GLY A 94 -12.34 0.87 -6.75
N SER A 95 -11.48 1.87 -6.87
CA SER A 95 -10.02 1.67 -6.94
C SER A 95 -9.37 1.90 -5.57
N LEU A 96 -8.18 1.37 -5.36
CA LEU A 96 -7.37 1.65 -4.18
C LEU A 96 -7.08 3.14 -4.04
N LEU A 97 -7.02 3.90 -5.13
CA LEU A 97 -6.95 5.36 -5.07
C LEU A 97 -8.18 5.95 -4.36
N THR A 98 -9.39 5.52 -4.73
CA THR A 98 -10.62 6.01 -4.05
C THR A 98 -10.65 5.62 -2.57
N VAL A 99 -10.07 4.48 -2.19
CA VAL A 99 -9.92 4.08 -0.78
C VAL A 99 -8.95 5.01 -0.05
N LEU A 100 -7.80 5.34 -0.65
CA LEU A 100 -6.83 6.28 -0.08
C LEU A 100 -7.36 7.72 -0.04
N GLU A 101 -8.35 8.04 -0.88
CA GLU A 101 -8.99 9.35 -0.86
C GLU A 101 -9.92 9.54 0.34
N ASP A 102 -10.36 8.46 0.99
CA ASP A 102 -11.14 8.52 2.23
C ASP A 102 -10.33 9.24 3.34
N PRO A 103 -10.91 10.23 4.03
CA PRO A 103 -10.28 10.92 5.15
C PRO A 103 -9.74 9.99 6.25
N GLU A 104 -10.34 8.82 6.48
CA GLU A 104 -9.85 7.84 7.46
C GLU A 104 -8.44 7.31 7.12
N ASN A 105 -8.12 7.29 5.83
CA ASN A 105 -6.88 6.77 5.29
C ASN A 105 -5.85 7.87 4.98
N ALA A 106 -6.08 9.09 5.48
CA ALA A 106 -5.17 10.23 5.27
C ALA A 106 -3.74 9.98 5.78
N PHE A 107 -3.56 9.04 6.70
CA PHE A 107 -2.27 8.63 7.27
C PHE A 107 -1.88 7.19 6.89
N GLY A 108 -2.43 6.69 5.77
CA GLY A 108 -2.25 5.32 5.28
C GLY A 108 -3.40 4.41 5.70
N LEU A 109 -3.41 3.19 5.15
CA LEU A 109 -4.40 2.19 5.50
C LEU A 109 -4.15 1.56 6.88
N PRO A 110 -5.20 1.04 7.53
CA PRO A 110 -5.06 0.10 8.63
C PRO A 110 -4.15 -1.08 8.24
N GLU A 111 -3.37 -1.58 9.20
CA GLU A 111 -2.39 -2.64 8.97
C GLU A 111 -2.98 -3.92 8.33
N SER A 112 -4.17 -4.34 8.77
CA SER A 112 -4.87 -5.48 8.21
C SER A 112 -5.19 -5.30 6.72
N GLU A 113 -5.64 -4.12 6.33
CA GLU A 113 -5.97 -3.80 4.94
C GLU A 113 -4.69 -3.64 4.10
N PHE A 114 -3.64 -3.04 4.66
CA PHE A 114 -2.33 -2.97 4.02
C PHE A 114 -1.79 -4.36 3.66
N LEU A 115 -1.87 -5.33 4.59
CA LEU A 115 -1.44 -6.71 4.33
C LEU A 115 -2.27 -7.42 3.24
N ILE A 116 -3.56 -7.09 3.13
CA ILE A 116 -4.42 -7.59 2.05
C ILE A 116 -3.97 -6.99 0.71
N VAL A 117 -3.70 -5.68 0.64
CA VAL A 117 -3.14 -5.01 -0.54
C VAL A 117 -1.81 -5.65 -0.93
N LEU A 118 -0.88 -5.79 0.02
CA LEU A 118 0.43 -6.41 -0.20
C LEU A 118 0.28 -7.80 -0.84
N ARG A 119 -0.52 -8.68 -0.22
CA ARG A 119 -0.77 -10.03 -0.72
C ARG A 119 -1.35 -10.05 -2.13
N CYS A 120 -2.41 -9.28 -2.36
CA CYS A 120 -3.12 -9.26 -3.63
C CYS A 120 -2.25 -8.70 -4.77
N VAL A 121 -1.52 -7.62 -4.52
CA VAL A 121 -0.62 -7.02 -5.51
C VAL A 121 0.54 -7.97 -5.80
N VAL A 122 1.17 -8.55 -4.78
CA VAL A 122 2.27 -9.51 -4.95
C VAL A 122 1.83 -10.73 -5.77
N HIS A 123 0.69 -11.33 -5.44
CA HIS A 123 0.17 -12.49 -6.20
C HIS A 123 -0.23 -12.11 -7.64
N GLY A 124 -0.85 -10.94 -7.83
CA GLY A 124 -1.16 -10.42 -9.17
C GLY A 124 0.11 -10.24 -10.01
N MET A 125 1.16 -9.66 -9.42
CA MET A 125 2.45 -9.47 -10.08
C MET A 125 3.18 -10.77 -10.38
N ASN A 126 3.13 -11.75 -9.48
CA ASN A 126 3.68 -13.08 -9.76
C ASN A 126 2.98 -13.73 -10.96
N HIS A 127 1.65 -13.61 -11.04
CA HIS A 127 0.89 -14.10 -12.20
C HIS A 127 1.27 -13.39 -13.51
N LEU A 128 1.50 -12.07 -13.48
CA LEU A 128 2.01 -11.34 -14.66
C LEU A 128 3.40 -11.84 -15.06
N ARG A 129 4.28 -12.05 -14.08
CA ARG A 129 5.64 -12.54 -14.29
C ARG A 129 5.67 -13.92 -14.92
N GLU A 130 4.86 -14.86 -14.43
CA GLU A 130 4.71 -16.22 -14.98
C GLU A 130 4.23 -16.23 -16.44
N ASN A 131 3.57 -15.15 -16.88
CA ASN A 131 3.09 -14.98 -18.25
C ASN A 131 3.97 -14.03 -19.09
N GLY A 132 5.14 -13.62 -18.60
CA GLY A 132 6.05 -12.72 -19.31
C GLY A 132 5.48 -11.31 -19.53
N VAL A 133 4.54 -10.85 -18.69
CA VAL A 133 3.86 -9.56 -18.85
C VAL A 133 4.45 -8.51 -17.91
N VAL A 134 4.79 -7.35 -18.45
CA VAL A 134 5.13 -6.13 -17.70
C VAL A 134 4.00 -5.12 -17.85
N HIS A 135 3.50 -4.58 -16.73
CA HIS A 135 2.31 -3.74 -16.69
C HIS A 135 2.60 -2.27 -17.04
N ARG A 136 3.66 -1.69 -16.47
CA ARG A 136 4.18 -0.33 -16.72
C ARG A 136 3.29 0.86 -16.29
N ASP A 137 2.21 0.64 -15.56
CA ASP A 137 1.37 1.71 -14.98
C ASP A 137 0.70 1.23 -13.69
N ILE A 138 1.47 0.55 -12.83
CA ILE A 138 0.99 0.14 -11.51
C ILE A 138 0.90 1.37 -10.63
N LYS A 139 -0.29 1.60 -10.08
CA LYS A 139 -0.61 2.71 -9.18
C LYS A 139 -1.93 2.41 -8.48
N PRO A 140 -2.26 3.09 -7.37
CA PRO A 140 -3.54 2.90 -6.69
C PRO A 140 -4.78 3.04 -7.59
N GLY A 141 -4.71 3.87 -8.64
CA GLY A 141 -5.81 4.06 -9.60
C GLY A 141 -6.09 2.83 -10.48
N ASN A 142 -5.09 1.96 -10.69
CA ASN A 142 -5.17 0.75 -11.52
C ASN A 142 -5.22 -0.53 -10.67
N ILE A 143 -5.47 -0.40 -9.37
CA ILE A 143 -5.68 -1.51 -8.44
C ILE A 143 -7.13 -1.43 -7.98
N MET A 144 -7.99 -2.29 -8.51
CA MET A 144 -9.40 -2.32 -8.18
C MET A 144 -9.64 -3.08 -6.88
N ARG A 145 -10.67 -2.69 -6.13
CA ARG A 145 -11.12 -3.35 -4.92
C ARG A 145 -12.46 -4.04 -5.17
N GLN A 146 -12.50 -5.35 -4.99
CA GLN A 146 -13.74 -6.11 -4.88
C GLN A 146 -14.03 -6.36 -3.40
N VAL A 147 -15.26 -6.09 -2.95
CA VAL A 147 -15.69 -6.44 -1.60
C VAL A 147 -16.47 -7.75 -1.68
N GLY A 148 -15.99 -8.77 -0.97
CA GLY A 148 -16.67 -10.06 -0.85
C GLY A 148 -17.92 -9.99 0.02
N GLU A 149 -18.76 -11.01 -0.05
CA GLU A 149 -19.97 -11.11 0.79
C GLU A 149 -19.63 -11.19 2.29
N ASP A 150 -18.44 -11.69 2.62
CA ASP A 150 -17.87 -11.72 3.96
C ASP A 150 -17.30 -10.37 4.43
N GLY A 151 -17.43 -9.32 3.60
CA GLY A 151 -16.90 -7.98 3.86
C GLY A 151 -15.41 -7.82 3.62
N ARG A 152 -14.69 -8.88 3.23
CA ARG A 152 -13.23 -8.80 2.98
C ARG A 152 -12.93 -8.24 1.61
N SER A 153 -11.86 -7.46 1.54
CA SER A 153 -11.35 -6.90 0.29
C SER A 153 -10.55 -7.93 -0.50
N VAL A 154 -10.70 -7.92 -1.82
CA VAL A 154 -9.81 -8.57 -2.78
C VAL A 154 -9.36 -7.52 -3.78
N TYR A 155 -8.05 -7.27 -3.87
CA TYR A 155 -7.50 -6.30 -4.80
C TYR A 155 -7.10 -6.94 -6.12
N LYS A 156 -7.29 -6.23 -7.23
CA LYS A 156 -7.12 -6.74 -8.59
C LYS A 156 -6.42 -5.71 -9.48
N LEU A 157 -5.38 -6.12 -10.21
CA LEU A 157 -4.73 -5.26 -11.21
C LEU A 157 -5.65 -5.11 -12.44
N THR A 158 -5.65 -3.91 -13.03
CA THR A 158 -6.42 -3.58 -14.24
C THR A 158 -5.68 -2.56 -15.10
N ASP A 159 -6.26 -2.23 -16.25
CA ASP A 159 -5.74 -1.25 -17.23
C ASP A 159 -4.38 -1.63 -17.82
N PHE A 160 -4.41 -2.66 -18.66
CA PHE A 160 -3.25 -3.19 -19.38
C PHE A 160 -3.00 -2.43 -20.69
N GLY A 161 -3.56 -1.22 -20.85
CA GLY A 161 -3.38 -0.40 -22.06
C GLY A 161 -1.92 0.01 -22.30
N ALA A 162 -1.11 -0.01 -21.24
CA ALA A 162 0.33 0.17 -21.27
C ALA A 162 1.11 -1.15 -21.18
N ALA A 163 0.49 -2.31 -21.02
CA ALA A 163 1.23 -3.53 -20.78
C ALA A 163 1.96 -4.04 -22.04
N ARG A 164 2.97 -4.89 -21.84
CA ARG A 164 3.73 -5.54 -22.93
C ARG A 164 4.25 -6.90 -22.47
N GLU A 165 4.30 -7.84 -23.40
CA GLU A 165 5.02 -9.11 -23.24
C GLU A 165 6.52 -8.89 -23.51
N LEU A 166 7.37 -9.30 -22.59
CA LEU A 166 8.82 -9.15 -22.66
C LEU A 166 9.50 -10.43 -22.16
N GLU A 167 10.57 -10.83 -22.83
CA GLU A 167 11.54 -11.79 -22.30
C GLU A 167 12.47 -11.10 -21.27
N ASP A 168 13.14 -11.87 -20.42
CA ASP A 168 13.86 -11.37 -19.24
C ASP A 168 14.98 -10.37 -19.54
N ASP A 169 15.61 -10.52 -20.71
CA ASP A 169 16.67 -9.66 -21.23
C ASP A 169 16.15 -8.61 -22.22
N GLU A 170 14.86 -8.62 -22.55
CA GLU A 170 14.26 -7.69 -23.50
C GLU A 170 14.04 -6.32 -22.84
N THR A 171 14.49 -5.28 -23.54
CA THR A 171 14.32 -3.89 -23.12
C THR A 171 13.36 -3.14 -24.04
N PHE A 172 12.74 -2.08 -23.52
CA PHE A 172 11.76 -1.30 -24.29
C PHE A 172 12.05 0.20 -24.30
N VAL A 173 11.39 0.88 -25.23
CA VAL A 173 11.63 2.29 -25.59
C VAL A 173 10.35 3.14 -25.46
N SER A 174 9.16 2.52 -25.52
CA SER A 174 7.88 3.25 -25.51
C SER A 174 7.50 3.76 -24.12
N ILE A 175 6.84 4.92 -24.05
CA ILE A 175 6.58 5.64 -22.80
C ILE A 175 5.10 5.59 -22.41
N TYR A 176 4.82 5.13 -21.20
CA TYR A 176 3.50 5.10 -20.58
C TYR A 176 3.65 5.22 -19.06
N GLY A 177 2.61 5.69 -18.37
CA GLY A 177 2.54 5.71 -16.91
C GLY A 177 2.08 7.05 -16.34
N THR A 178 1.94 7.12 -15.02
CA THR A 178 1.46 8.30 -14.30
C THR A 178 2.63 9.00 -13.61
N GLU A 179 2.79 10.30 -13.87
CA GLU A 179 4.00 11.08 -13.57
C GLU A 179 4.58 10.81 -12.17
N GLU A 180 3.74 10.68 -11.14
CA GLU A 180 4.14 10.50 -9.75
C GLU A 180 4.67 9.10 -9.39
N TYR A 181 4.42 8.09 -10.23
CA TYR A 181 4.74 6.67 -10.01
C TYR A 181 5.79 6.13 -10.98
N LEU A 182 6.26 6.97 -11.90
CA LEU A 182 7.23 6.58 -12.92
C LEU A 182 8.63 6.40 -12.34
N HIS A 183 9.33 5.39 -12.84
CA HIS A 183 10.77 5.25 -12.64
C HIS A 183 11.51 6.48 -13.22
N PRO A 184 12.55 7.02 -12.56
CA PRO A 184 13.28 8.22 -13.01
C PRO A 184 13.72 8.18 -14.49
N ASP A 185 14.29 7.06 -14.96
CA ASP A 185 14.69 6.92 -16.36
C ASP A 185 13.49 7.04 -17.34
N MET A 186 12.30 6.58 -16.93
CA MET A 186 11.08 6.75 -17.73
C MET A 186 10.58 8.19 -17.64
N TYR A 187 10.69 8.81 -16.47
CA TYR A 187 10.26 10.18 -16.22
C TYR A 187 11.04 11.20 -17.07
N GLU A 188 12.37 11.08 -17.16
CA GLU A 188 13.20 11.97 -17.99
C GLU A 188 12.73 12.02 -19.45
N ARG A 189 12.36 10.86 -19.98
CA ARG A 189 11.91 10.74 -21.35
C ARG A 189 10.46 11.16 -21.52
N ALA A 190 9.58 10.72 -20.62
CA ALA A 190 8.14 10.93 -20.67
C ALA A 190 7.75 12.38 -20.42
N VAL A 191 8.35 12.96 -19.40
CA VAL A 191 7.92 14.21 -18.80
C VAL A 191 8.87 15.34 -19.22
N LEU A 192 10.18 15.11 -19.16
CA LEU A 192 11.17 16.11 -19.56
C LEU A 192 11.49 16.11 -21.06
N ARG A 193 10.99 15.10 -21.82
CA ARG A 193 11.16 14.97 -23.28
C ARG A 193 12.61 15.01 -23.76
N LYS A 194 13.55 14.53 -22.95
CA LYS A 194 14.97 14.49 -23.35
C LYS A 194 15.26 13.32 -24.32
N PRO A 195 16.12 13.52 -25.33
CA PRO A 195 16.45 12.52 -26.32
C PRO A 195 17.50 11.52 -25.77
N GLN A 196 17.07 10.61 -24.90
CA GLN A 196 17.93 9.53 -24.41
C GLN A 196 17.33 8.17 -24.78
N GLN A 197 18.17 7.30 -25.36
CA GLN A 197 17.83 5.92 -25.71
C GLN A 197 18.27 4.97 -24.59
N LYS A 198 17.85 5.23 -23.35
CA LYS A 198 18.06 4.26 -22.27
C LYS A 198 16.95 3.22 -22.36
N ALA A 199 17.35 1.96 -22.36
CA ALA A 199 16.45 0.84 -22.48
C ALA A 199 15.92 0.47 -21.09
N TYR A 200 14.61 0.27 -20.97
CA TYR A 200 13.96 -0.01 -19.69
C TYR A 200 13.81 -1.51 -19.49
N GLY A 201 14.16 -2.00 -18.31
CA GLY A 201 13.99 -3.40 -17.92
C GLY A 201 12.67 -3.67 -17.20
N VAL A 202 12.47 -4.92 -16.81
CA VAL A 202 11.26 -5.39 -16.09
C VAL A 202 11.11 -4.76 -14.69
N THR A 203 12.18 -4.21 -14.11
CA THR A 203 12.21 -3.62 -12.75
C THR A 203 11.45 -2.30 -12.62
N VAL A 204 10.98 -1.70 -13.72
CA VAL A 204 10.14 -0.49 -13.68
C VAL A 204 8.86 -0.69 -12.87
N ASP A 205 8.27 -1.90 -12.93
CA ASP A 205 7.07 -2.23 -12.17
C ASP A 205 7.38 -2.29 -10.67
N LEU A 206 8.57 -2.74 -10.27
CA LEU A 206 9.00 -2.77 -8.87
C LEU A 206 9.11 -1.36 -8.27
N TRP A 207 9.59 -0.38 -9.06
CA TRP A 207 9.59 1.02 -8.64
C TRP A 207 8.15 1.52 -8.40
N SER A 208 7.26 1.33 -9.36
CA SER A 208 5.87 1.75 -9.27
C SER A 208 5.12 1.06 -8.12
N ILE A 209 5.42 -0.21 -7.84
CA ILE A 209 4.96 -0.96 -6.67
C ILE A 209 5.51 -0.34 -5.37
N GLY A 210 6.80 -0.01 -5.32
CA GLY A 210 7.40 0.63 -4.15
C GLY A 210 6.76 1.97 -3.82
N VAL A 211 6.53 2.82 -4.83
CA VAL A 211 5.80 4.09 -4.66
C VAL A 211 4.37 3.82 -4.19
N THR A 212 3.71 2.82 -4.76
CA THR A 212 2.35 2.41 -4.38
C THR A 212 2.29 1.94 -2.93
N PHE A 213 3.17 1.04 -2.48
CA PHE A 213 3.19 0.55 -1.10
C PHE A 213 3.54 1.64 -0.11
N TYR A 214 4.45 2.56 -0.44
CA TYR A 214 4.70 3.73 0.40
C TYR A 214 3.43 4.60 0.52
N HIS A 215 2.73 4.86 -0.59
CA HIS A 215 1.50 5.64 -0.60
C HIS A 215 0.39 4.97 0.22
N VAL A 216 0.23 3.66 0.08
CA VAL A 216 -0.75 2.89 0.85
C VAL A 216 -0.41 2.87 2.34
N ALA A 217 0.86 2.76 2.70
CA ALA A 217 1.31 2.75 4.10
C ALA A 217 1.19 4.11 4.79
N THR A 218 1.26 5.22 4.05
CA THR A 218 1.42 6.57 4.64
C THR A 218 0.34 7.57 4.28
N GLY A 219 -0.44 7.31 3.23
CA GLY A 219 -1.37 8.29 2.64
C GLY A 219 -0.68 9.39 1.83
N CYS A 220 0.66 9.33 1.68
CA CYS A 220 1.47 10.34 1.01
C CYS A 220 2.39 9.71 -0.04
N LEU A 221 2.77 10.46 -1.07
CA LEU A 221 3.81 10.02 -2.00
C LEU A 221 5.21 10.08 -1.34
N PRO A 222 6.15 9.19 -1.71
CA PRO A 222 7.50 9.18 -1.14
C PRO A 222 8.37 10.36 -1.61
N PHE A 223 8.17 10.83 -2.85
CA PHE A 223 9.00 11.86 -3.46
C PHE A 223 8.15 13.09 -3.78
N ILE A 224 8.41 14.20 -3.07
CA ILE A 224 7.56 15.39 -3.12
C ILE A 224 8.45 16.63 -3.27
N PRO A 225 8.48 17.26 -4.45
CA PRO A 225 9.10 18.58 -4.59
C PRO A 225 8.21 19.67 -3.99
N PHE A 226 8.79 20.83 -3.69
CA PHE A 226 8.00 21.97 -3.24
C PHE A 226 7.01 22.38 -4.35
N GLY A 227 5.75 22.63 -3.97
CA GLY A 227 4.66 22.89 -4.93
C GLY A 227 4.05 21.64 -5.58
N GLY A 228 4.60 20.44 -5.34
CA GLY A 228 4.05 19.16 -5.75
C GLY A 228 4.60 18.61 -7.08
N PRO A 229 4.56 17.28 -7.27
CA PRO A 229 5.29 16.56 -8.32
C PRO A 229 4.94 17.00 -9.75
N ARG A 230 3.66 17.33 -10.00
CA ARG A 230 3.21 17.81 -11.33
C ARG A 230 3.65 19.23 -11.67
N ARG A 231 3.83 20.09 -10.65
CA ARG A 231 4.21 21.49 -10.86
C ARG A 231 5.71 21.64 -11.03
N ASN A 232 6.48 20.91 -10.23
CA ASN A 232 7.93 21.03 -10.22
C ASN A 232 8.60 19.76 -10.76
N LYS A 233 8.53 19.59 -12.09
CA LYS A 233 8.94 18.38 -12.79
C LYS A 233 10.45 18.14 -12.75
N GLU A 234 11.23 19.22 -12.75
CA GLU A 234 12.69 19.16 -12.69
C GLU A 234 13.18 18.70 -11.33
N ILE A 235 12.63 19.26 -10.24
CA ILE A 235 12.98 18.80 -8.89
C ILE A 235 12.44 17.39 -8.64
N MET A 236 11.26 17.03 -9.16
CA MET A 236 10.80 15.63 -9.09
C MET A 236 11.81 14.68 -9.70
N TYR A 237 12.29 14.98 -10.91
CA TYR A 237 13.32 14.18 -11.57
C TYR A 237 14.59 14.10 -10.71
N LYS A 238 15.10 15.26 -10.25
CA LYS A 238 16.26 15.36 -9.38
C LYS A 238 16.13 14.53 -8.10
N ILE A 239 14.99 14.61 -7.40
CA ILE A 239 14.71 13.82 -6.19
C ILE A 239 14.76 12.33 -6.51
N THR A 240 14.18 11.90 -7.63
CA THR A 240 14.17 10.47 -7.95
C THR A 240 15.54 9.94 -8.39
N THR A 241 16.37 10.74 -9.07
CA THR A 241 17.68 10.30 -9.60
C THR A 241 18.85 10.47 -8.63
N GLU A 242 18.87 11.54 -7.85
CA GLU A 242 19.93 11.83 -6.86
C GLU A 242 19.65 11.21 -5.49
N LYS A 243 18.63 10.35 -5.41
CA LYS A 243 18.22 9.66 -4.19
C LYS A 243 19.39 8.86 -3.60
N PRO A 244 19.74 9.07 -2.32
CA PRO A 244 20.72 8.24 -1.63
C PRO A 244 20.29 6.77 -1.58
N GLU A 245 21.28 5.88 -1.49
CA GLU A 245 21.04 4.45 -1.26
C GLU A 245 20.19 4.24 -0.01
N ARG A 246 19.23 3.32 -0.08
CA ARG A 246 18.28 2.97 1.00
C ARG A 246 17.30 4.06 1.44
N ALA A 247 17.42 5.30 0.93
CA ALA A 247 16.38 6.29 1.17
C ALA A 247 15.08 5.85 0.49
N ILE A 248 13.98 5.90 1.23
CA ILE A 248 12.64 5.49 0.78
C ILE A 248 11.73 6.68 0.48
N ALA A 249 12.12 7.88 0.90
CA ALA A 249 11.39 9.12 0.66
C ALA A 249 12.33 10.32 0.60
N GLY A 250 11.93 11.34 -0.13
CA GLY A 250 12.64 12.61 -0.31
C GLY A 250 11.65 13.76 -0.48
N VAL A 251 11.68 14.72 0.45
CA VAL A 251 10.72 15.84 0.46
C VAL A 251 11.44 17.17 0.47
N GLN A 252 11.08 18.06 -0.46
CA GLN A 252 11.50 19.44 -0.44
C GLN A 252 10.40 20.30 0.22
N LYS A 253 10.68 20.82 1.43
CA LYS A 253 9.67 21.52 2.25
C LYS A 253 9.44 22.98 1.86
N VAL A 254 10.46 23.64 1.32
CA VAL A 254 10.44 25.06 0.95
C VAL A 254 11.00 25.23 -0.45
N GLU A 255 10.58 26.30 -1.12
CA GLU A 255 11.11 26.67 -2.44
C GLU A 255 12.64 26.80 -2.40
N ASP A 256 13.31 26.22 -3.39
CA ASP A 256 14.78 26.14 -3.50
C ASP A 256 15.52 25.55 -2.29
N GLY A 257 14.80 24.90 -1.38
CA GLY A 257 15.37 24.22 -0.22
C GLY A 257 16.06 22.90 -0.57
N THR A 258 16.82 22.38 0.38
CA THR A 258 17.40 21.04 0.29
C THR A 258 16.32 19.96 0.35
N ILE A 259 16.62 18.79 -0.23
CA ILE A 259 15.76 17.61 -0.14
C ILE A 259 16.03 16.92 1.19
N GLU A 260 14.99 16.75 1.99
CA GLU A 260 15.06 15.96 3.23
C GLU A 260 14.80 14.48 2.91
N TRP A 261 15.83 13.66 3.08
CA TRP A 261 15.76 12.21 2.86
C TRP A 261 15.31 11.47 4.11
N SER A 262 14.45 10.47 3.94
CA SER A 262 14.05 9.54 5.00
C SER A 262 14.38 8.10 4.65
N TYR A 263 14.80 7.37 5.67
CA TYR A 263 15.13 5.94 5.63
C TYR A 263 14.12 5.09 6.39
N GLN A 264 13.10 5.74 6.95
CA GLN A 264 12.06 5.12 7.76
C GLN A 264 10.70 5.67 7.32
N LEU A 265 9.65 4.89 7.60
CA LEU A 265 8.28 5.37 7.43
C LEU A 265 7.98 6.48 8.45
N PRO A 266 7.15 7.47 8.10
CA PRO A 266 6.87 8.60 8.98
C PRO A 266 6.19 8.15 10.29
N HIS A 267 6.43 8.89 11.37
CA HIS A 267 5.88 8.58 12.70
C HIS A 267 4.35 8.51 12.75
N PHE A 268 3.65 9.22 11.87
CA PHE A 268 2.18 9.19 11.78
C PHE A 268 1.64 7.96 11.03
N CYS A 269 2.50 7.16 10.39
CA CYS A 269 2.11 5.94 9.69
C CYS A 269 1.46 4.96 10.68
N GLN A 270 0.27 4.48 10.30
CA GLN A 270 -0.58 3.63 11.14
C GLN A 270 -0.06 2.19 11.30
N LEU A 271 0.93 1.78 10.49
CA LEU A 271 1.53 0.46 10.62
C LEU A 271 2.29 0.32 11.95
N SER A 272 2.22 -0.86 12.55
CA SER A 272 3.00 -1.22 13.73
C SER A 272 4.49 -1.18 13.43
N GLU A 273 5.29 -0.94 14.46
CA GLU A 273 6.74 -0.93 14.32
C GLU A 273 7.26 -2.27 13.77
N GLY A 274 6.69 -3.39 14.23
CA GLY A 274 7.02 -4.71 13.70
C GLY A 274 6.86 -4.82 12.19
N LEU A 275 5.75 -4.35 11.62
CA LEU A 275 5.56 -4.40 10.17
C LEU A 275 6.45 -3.38 9.43
N LYS A 276 6.67 -2.19 10.01
CA LYS A 276 7.59 -1.18 9.44
C LYS A 276 9.00 -1.76 9.28
N MET A 277 9.51 -2.47 10.27
CA MET A 277 10.83 -3.13 10.21
C MET A 277 10.94 -4.15 9.07
N GLN A 278 9.84 -4.81 8.71
CA GLN A 278 9.83 -5.76 7.59
C GLN A 278 9.68 -5.06 6.23
N LEU A 279 8.84 -4.02 6.17
CA LEU A 279 8.50 -3.33 4.91
C LEU A 279 9.59 -2.36 4.43
N VAL A 280 10.24 -1.64 5.34
CA VAL A 280 11.27 -0.63 4.98
C VAL A 280 12.41 -1.23 4.16
N PRO A 281 12.99 -2.40 4.51
CA PRO A 281 13.98 -3.06 3.67
C PRO A 281 13.46 -3.37 2.26
N VAL A 282 12.22 -3.84 2.12
CA VAL A 282 11.62 -4.11 0.81
C VAL A 282 11.55 -2.81 -0.01
N LEU A 283 11.00 -1.75 0.56
CA LEU A 283 10.89 -0.44 -0.10
C LEU A 283 12.26 0.10 -0.51
N ALA A 284 13.25 0.03 0.38
CA ALA A 284 14.60 0.53 0.15
C ALA A 284 15.31 -0.15 -1.04
N ASN A 285 15.02 -1.42 -1.30
CA ASN A 285 15.67 -2.18 -2.37
C ASN A 285 14.90 -2.15 -3.71
N ILE A 286 13.59 -1.88 -3.71
CA ILE A 286 12.79 -1.73 -4.95
C ILE A 286 12.65 -0.27 -5.40
N LEU A 287 12.79 0.68 -4.48
CA LEU A 287 12.99 2.10 -4.79
C LEU A 287 14.48 2.37 -4.98
N GLU A 288 15.12 1.67 -5.91
CA GLU A 288 16.53 1.82 -6.24
C GLU A 288 16.68 2.05 -7.75
N VAL A 289 17.43 3.09 -8.12
CA VAL A 289 17.59 3.54 -9.50
C VAL A 289 18.73 2.78 -10.19
N SER A 290 19.75 2.38 -9.42
CA SER A 290 20.83 1.56 -9.93
C SER A 290 20.31 0.16 -10.25
N GLN A 291 20.31 -0.22 -11.53
CA GLN A 291 19.88 -1.55 -11.98
C GLN A 291 20.69 -2.69 -11.34
N GLU A 292 21.96 -2.46 -10.99
CA GLU A 292 22.82 -3.45 -10.34
C GLU A 292 22.48 -3.66 -8.85
N LYS A 293 21.94 -2.63 -8.20
CA LYS A 293 21.63 -2.65 -6.75
C LYS A 293 20.16 -2.92 -6.47
N CYS A 294 19.28 -2.59 -7.41
CA CYS A 294 17.85 -2.84 -7.31
C CYS A 294 17.58 -4.34 -7.24
N TRP A 295 16.60 -4.72 -6.42
CA TRP A 295 16.18 -6.12 -6.36
C TRP A 295 15.55 -6.58 -7.67
N GLY A 296 15.82 -7.85 -8.01
CA GLY A 296 15.03 -8.58 -8.99
C GLY A 296 13.69 -9.06 -8.43
N PHE A 297 12.83 -9.58 -9.31
CA PHE A 297 11.52 -10.11 -8.93
C PHE A 297 11.60 -11.26 -7.93
N ASP A 298 12.55 -12.19 -8.08
CA ASP A 298 12.68 -13.34 -7.17
C ASP A 298 12.98 -12.90 -5.74
N GLN A 299 13.87 -11.91 -5.57
CA GLN A 299 14.18 -11.33 -4.26
C GLN A 299 12.96 -10.60 -3.67
N PHE A 300 12.26 -9.82 -4.50
CA PHE A 300 11.04 -9.14 -4.09
C PHE A 300 9.93 -10.12 -3.65
N PHE A 301 9.68 -11.17 -4.44
CA PHE A 301 8.69 -12.20 -4.10
C PHE A 301 9.10 -12.98 -2.87
N ALA A 302 10.35 -13.40 -2.74
CA ALA A 302 10.82 -14.09 -1.54
C ALA A 302 10.65 -13.24 -0.28
N ALA A 303 11.07 -11.97 -0.32
CA ALA A 303 10.97 -11.05 0.81
C ALA A 303 9.51 -10.75 1.19
N THR A 304 8.65 -10.42 0.23
CA THR A 304 7.24 -10.13 0.53
C THR A 304 6.47 -11.38 0.97
N THR A 305 6.80 -12.54 0.41
CA THR A 305 6.26 -13.83 0.83
C THR A 305 6.68 -14.15 2.27
N ASP A 306 7.93 -13.89 2.66
CA ASP A 306 8.39 -14.04 4.06
C ASP A 306 7.52 -13.21 5.02
N ILE A 307 7.25 -11.94 4.69
CA ILE A 307 6.37 -11.06 5.49
C ILE A 307 4.98 -11.66 5.65
N LEU A 308 4.39 -12.16 4.55
CA LEU A 308 3.03 -12.69 4.53
C LEU A 308 2.87 -14.05 5.23
N HIS A 309 3.97 -14.77 5.49
CA HIS A 309 3.98 -16.05 6.19
C HIS A 309 4.25 -15.93 7.70
N ARG A 310 4.68 -14.75 8.18
CA ARG A 310 4.84 -14.49 9.60
C ARG A 310 3.48 -14.42 10.29
N VAL A 311 3.44 -14.93 11.51
CA VAL A 311 2.34 -14.71 12.45
C VAL A 311 2.60 -13.45 13.27
N THR A 312 1.54 -12.77 13.65
CA THR A 312 1.61 -11.59 14.51
C THR A 312 1.29 -11.97 15.95
N ILE A 313 2.19 -11.65 16.88
CA ILE A 313 1.97 -11.79 18.32
C ILE A 313 1.86 -10.40 18.92
N HIS A 314 0.72 -10.11 19.54
CA HIS A 314 0.45 -8.82 20.15
C HIS A 314 0.96 -8.78 21.59
N ILE A 315 1.78 -7.78 21.88
CA ILE A 315 2.37 -7.56 23.20
C ILE A 315 2.02 -6.16 23.68
N PHE A 316 1.82 -6.02 24.99
CA PHE A 316 1.73 -4.73 25.65
C PHE A 316 2.85 -4.60 26.69
N SER A 317 3.77 -3.66 26.49
CA SER A 317 4.85 -3.34 27.42
C SER A 317 4.31 -2.45 28.54
N LEU A 318 4.17 -2.98 29.76
CA LEU A 318 3.55 -2.27 30.87
C LEU A 318 4.38 -1.08 31.35
N GLN A 319 5.72 -1.21 31.40
CA GLN A 319 6.58 -0.11 31.83
C GLN A 319 6.61 1.06 30.84
N GLN A 320 6.49 0.75 29.54
CA GLN A 320 6.54 1.75 28.47
C GLN A 320 5.16 2.27 28.09
N ALA A 321 4.09 1.56 28.50
CA ALA A 321 2.71 1.80 28.08
C ALA A 321 2.54 1.80 26.56
N THR A 322 3.21 0.87 25.87
CA THR A 322 3.23 0.75 24.41
C THR A 322 2.77 -0.63 23.96
N ALA A 323 2.00 -0.65 22.87
CA ALA A 323 1.60 -1.87 22.18
C ALA A 323 2.61 -2.19 21.07
N HIS A 324 2.88 -3.49 20.89
CA HIS A 324 3.82 -4.01 19.92
C HIS A 324 3.20 -5.17 19.15
N SER A 325 3.48 -5.24 17.85
CA SER A 325 3.14 -6.38 17.00
C SER A 325 4.44 -7.08 16.62
N ILE A 326 4.64 -8.29 17.11
CA ILE A 326 5.84 -9.08 16.82
C ILE A 326 5.55 -9.99 15.63
N TYR A 327 6.28 -9.77 14.52
CA TYR A 327 6.15 -10.53 13.28
C TYR A 327 7.20 -11.64 13.24
N VAL A 328 6.78 -12.87 13.48
CA VAL A 328 7.68 -14.02 13.64
C VAL A 328 7.10 -15.25 12.96
N HIS A 329 7.92 -16.20 12.50
CA HIS A 329 7.39 -17.43 11.91
C HIS A 329 6.87 -18.38 12.98
N PHE A 330 5.77 -19.08 12.68
CA PHE A 330 5.15 -20.02 13.62
C PHE A 330 6.10 -21.16 14.06
N TYR A 331 7.06 -21.53 13.21
CA TYR A 331 8.08 -22.55 13.48
C TYR A 331 9.34 -22.02 14.18
N ASN A 332 9.46 -20.70 14.39
CA ASN A 332 10.55 -20.15 15.19
C ASN A 332 10.42 -20.57 16.65
N THR A 333 11.53 -20.48 17.37
CA THR A 333 11.58 -20.75 18.81
C THR A 333 11.24 -19.48 19.60
N ALA A 334 10.89 -19.64 20.88
CA ALA A 334 10.64 -18.53 21.78
C ALA A 334 11.89 -17.65 21.96
N SER A 335 13.10 -18.21 21.82
CA SER A 335 14.35 -17.42 21.79
C SER A 335 14.31 -16.31 20.72
N ILE A 336 13.92 -16.66 19.49
CA ILE A 336 13.79 -15.68 18.39
C ILE A 336 12.71 -14.65 18.73
N PHE A 337 11.60 -15.10 19.32
CA PHE A 337 10.56 -14.18 19.80
C PHE A 337 11.08 -13.19 20.84
N PHE A 338 11.91 -13.63 21.80
CA PHE A 338 12.51 -12.75 22.81
C PHE A 338 13.44 -11.70 22.20
N GLU A 339 14.22 -12.08 21.19
CA GLU A 339 15.09 -11.17 20.43
C GLU A 339 14.26 -10.11 19.68
N GLU A 340 13.17 -10.52 19.00
CA GLU A 340 12.27 -9.58 18.33
C GLU A 340 11.58 -8.61 19.32
N VAL A 341 11.23 -9.10 20.52
CA VAL A 341 10.71 -8.25 21.59
C VAL A 341 11.77 -7.26 22.07
N GLN A 342 13.01 -7.69 22.23
CA GLN A 342 14.11 -6.80 22.61
C GLN A 342 14.35 -5.72 21.56
N ILE A 343 14.30 -6.04 20.26
CA ILE A 343 14.48 -5.06 19.18
C ILE A 343 13.45 -3.92 19.30
N GLN A 344 12.19 -4.25 19.62
CA GLN A 344 11.13 -3.24 19.71
C GLN A 344 11.03 -2.54 21.07
N THR A 345 11.44 -3.20 22.16
CA THR A 345 11.25 -2.70 23.53
C THR A 345 12.55 -2.28 24.23
N GLY A 346 13.71 -2.70 23.73
CA GLY A 346 15.01 -2.55 24.40
C GLY A 346 15.18 -3.39 25.67
N ILE A 347 14.23 -4.27 26.01
CA ILE A 347 14.31 -5.12 27.20
C ILE A 347 15.03 -6.42 26.82
N GLU A 348 16.20 -6.69 27.41
CA GLU A 348 16.96 -7.93 27.17
C GLU A 348 16.14 -9.18 27.56
N PRO A 349 16.28 -10.31 26.83
CA PRO A 349 15.55 -11.56 27.08
C PRO A 349 15.52 -12.02 28.54
N GLU A 350 16.63 -11.88 29.27
CA GLU A 350 16.76 -12.26 30.68
C GLU A 350 15.87 -11.44 31.64
N PHE A 351 15.45 -10.24 31.23
CA PHE A 351 14.58 -9.36 32.02
C PHE A 351 13.12 -9.41 31.57
N GLN A 352 12.79 -10.15 30.50
CA GLN A 352 11.43 -10.26 29.99
C GLN A 352 10.61 -11.24 30.85
N LYS A 353 9.57 -10.73 31.52
CA LYS A 353 8.53 -11.54 32.15
C LYS A 353 7.23 -11.37 31.39
N TYR A 354 6.59 -12.49 31.05
CA TYR A 354 5.35 -12.50 30.30
C TYR A 354 4.16 -12.87 31.18
N LEU A 355 3.02 -12.22 30.93
CA LEU A 355 1.71 -12.63 31.46
C LEU A 355 0.69 -12.71 30.33
N PHE A 356 -0.25 -13.63 30.47
CA PHE A 356 -1.39 -13.73 29.56
C PHE A 356 -2.66 -13.93 30.39
N GLN A 357 -3.66 -13.09 30.13
CA GLN A 357 -4.94 -13.09 30.88
C GLN A 357 -4.77 -13.06 32.41
N GLY A 358 -3.80 -12.29 32.91
CA GLY A 358 -3.54 -12.13 34.34
C GLY A 358 -2.67 -13.21 34.99
N HIS A 359 -2.30 -14.26 34.24
CA HIS A 359 -1.47 -15.35 34.74
C HIS A 359 -0.04 -15.28 34.20
N PRO A 360 1.00 -15.66 34.99
CA PRO A 360 2.35 -15.81 34.47
C PRO A 360 2.39 -16.77 33.29
N LEU A 361 3.06 -16.38 32.21
CA LEU A 361 3.27 -17.18 31.02
C LEU A 361 4.75 -17.59 30.95
N PRO A 362 5.15 -18.73 31.55
CA PRO A 362 6.51 -19.22 31.42
C PRO A 362 6.75 -19.69 29.97
N LEU A 363 7.74 -19.10 29.31
CA LEU A 363 8.13 -19.46 27.95
C LEU A 363 9.55 -20.04 28.00
N GLU A 364 9.69 -21.29 27.58
CA GLU A 364 11.00 -21.94 27.46
C GLU A 364 11.64 -21.56 26.12
N PRO A 365 12.95 -21.23 26.07
CA PRO A 365 13.61 -20.77 24.84
C PRO A 365 13.47 -21.72 23.64
N CYS A 366 13.33 -23.03 23.87
CA CYS A 366 13.18 -24.05 22.84
C CYS A 366 11.71 -24.23 22.37
N MET A 367 10.74 -23.67 23.08
CA MET A 367 9.31 -23.74 22.72
C MET A 367 9.09 -23.12 21.35
N LYS A 368 8.22 -23.72 20.54
CA LYS A 368 7.85 -23.16 19.24
C LYS A 368 6.80 -22.06 19.38
N VAL A 369 6.91 -21.03 18.56
CA VAL A 369 5.97 -19.89 18.51
C VAL A 369 4.52 -20.34 18.33
N VAL A 370 4.27 -21.37 17.52
CA VAL A 370 2.93 -21.94 17.32
C VAL A 370 2.26 -22.41 18.63
N ASN A 371 3.03 -22.69 19.68
CA ASN A 371 2.53 -23.11 20.98
C ASN A 371 2.24 -21.93 21.93
N LEU A 372 2.53 -20.68 21.54
CA LEU A 372 2.15 -19.51 22.33
C LEU A 372 0.64 -19.31 22.28
N PRO A 373 0.05 -18.70 23.32
CA PRO A 373 -1.38 -18.43 23.34
C PRO A 373 -1.77 -17.48 22.20
N PRO A 374 -2.96 -17.67 21.58
CA PRO A 374 -3.43 -16.78 20.53
C PRO A 374 -3.71 -15.39 21.08
N THR A 375 -3.17 -14.36 20.43
CA THR A 375 -3.27 -12.96 20.85
C THR A 375 -4.09 -12.13 19.86
N THR A 376 -4.64 -11.03 20.35
CA THR A 376 -5.23 -9.95 19.55
C THR A 376 -4.83 -8.61 20.18
N PRO A 377 -5.02 -7.46 19.51
CA PRO A 377 -4.77 -6.16 20.13
C PRO A 377 -5.51 -5.96 21.47
N ASP A 378 -6.74 -6.50 21.59
CA ASP A 378 -7.54 -6.45 22.81
C ASP A 378 -7.20 -7.55 23.84
N ARG A 379 -6.45 -8.58 23.41
CA ARG A 379 -5.99 -9.69 24.25
C ARG A 379 -4.49 -9.95 24.04
N PRO A 380 -3.61 -9.00 24.41
CA PRO A 380 -2.18 -9.13 24.21
C PRO A 380 -1.52 -9.98 25.31
N ILE A 381 -0.29 -10.40 25.06
CA ILE A 381 0.63 -10.84 26.11
C ILE A 381 1.22 -9.58 26.77
N PHE A 382 1.16 -9.49 28.09
CA PHE A 382 1.77 -8.40 28.83
C PHE A 382 3.25 -8.67 29.09
N LEU A 383 4.09 -7.68 28.82
CA LEU A 383 5.53 -7.71 29.10
C LEU A 383 5.85 -6.84 30.32
N LEU A 384 6.61 -7.42 31.24
CA LEU A 384 7.21 -6.76 32.39
C LEU A 384 8.74 -6.90 32.34
N SER A 385 9.45 -5.78 32.34
CA SER A 385 10.89 -5.72 32.66
C SER A 385 11.15 -5.92 34.16
N ARG A 386 12.19 -6.68 34.53
CA ARG A 386 12.70 -6.76 35.91
C ARG A 386 13.63 -5.60 36.29
N ARG A 387 13.98 -4.69 35.38
CA ARG A 387 14.85 -3.54 35.69
C ARG A 387 14.05 -2.39 36.31
N PRO A 388 14.59 -1.69 37.32
CA PRO A 388 14.06 -0.40 37.77
C PRO A 388 14.48 0.69 36.76
N GLU A 389 13.72 0.86 35.67
CA GLU A 389 13.94 1.95 34.71
C GLU A 389 12.80 2.98 34.79
N LYS A 390 13.14 4.26 34.50
CA LYS A 390 12.22 5.39 34.56
C LYS A 390 11.04 5.18 33.61
N ILE A 391 9.82 5.27 34.14
CA ILE A 391 8.57 5.28 33.38
C ILE A 391 8.69 6.28 32.22
N ALA A 392 8.60 5.80 30.98
CA ALA A 392 8.57 6.66 29.81
C ALA A 392 7.28 7.49 29.84
N ARG A 393 7.39 8.82 29.71
CA ARG A 393 6.21 9.69 29.64
C ARG A 393 5.54 9.46 28.29
N TYR A 394 4.28 9.07 28.31
CA TYR A 394 3.40 9.02 27.14
C TYR A 394 3.43 10.37 26.41
N SER A 395 3.80 10.37 25.13
CA SER A 395 3.78 11.56 24.27
C SER A 395 2.78 11.30 23.14
N PRO A 396 1.57 11.89 23.16
CA PRO A 396 0.58 11.64 22.13
C PRO A 396 1.06 12.20 20.77
N PRO A 397 0.94 11.44 19.67
CA PRO A 397 1.35 11.86 18.33
C PRO A 397 0.72 13.19 17.86
N LEU A 398 -0.47 13.52 18.37
CA LEU A 398 -1.20 14.73 17.97
C LEU A 398 -0.47 16.05 18.30
N ALA A 399 0.30 16.10 19.38
CA ALA A 399 0.88 17.36 19.88
C ALA A 399 2.16 17.80 19.15
N SER A 400 2.87 16.87 18.50
CA SER A 400 3.98 17.19 17.59
C SER A 400 3.47 17.54 16.19
N PHE A 401 2.36 16.91 15.77
CA PHE A 401 1.76 17.12 14.45
C PHE A 401 1.06 18.49 14.28
N LEU A 402 0.37 18.98 15.31
CA LEU A 402 -0.20 20.34 15.28
C LEU A 402 0.87 21.45 15.16
N ARG A 403 2.14 21.14 15.44
CA ARG A 403 3.27 22.06 15.26
C ARG A 403 3.92 21.98 13.87
N THR A 404 3.77 20.87 13.15
CA THR A 404 4.29 20.72 11.78
C THR A 404 3.32 21.20 10.70
N LEU A 405 2.04 21.38 11.03
CA LEU A 405 1.09 22.12 10.19
C LEU A 405 1.37 23.62 10.35
N GLY A 406 2.12 24.20 9.39
CA GLY A 406 2.29 25.65 9.29
C GLY A 406 0.94 26.41 9.16
N PRO A 407 0.94 27.75 9.28
CA PRO A 407 -0.29 28.53 9.29
C PRO A 407 -1.14 28.29 8.02
N PRO A 408 -2.47 28.23 8.15
CA PRO A 408 -3.37 27.83 7.08
C PRO A 408 -3.33 28.81 5.90
N GLN A 409 -2.84 28.37 4.75
CA GLN A 409 -3.11 29.02 3.46
C GLN A 409 -4.51 28.55 3.00
N VAL A 410 -5.53 29.38 3.28
CA VAL A 410 -6.98 29.08 3.21
C VAL A 410 -7.51 28.81 1.78
N LYS A 411 -6.65 28.65 0.77
CA LYS A 411 -7.09 28.30 -0.58
C LYS A 411 -6.29 27.11 -1.09
N THR A 412 -6.98 25.96 -1.27
CA THR A 412 -6.64 24.80 -2.13
C THR A 412 -6.07 23.49 -1.55
N ASN A 413 -6.24 23.11 -0.28
CA ASN A 413 -5.81 21.76 0.17
C ASN A 413 -6.94 20.88 0.69
N LEU A 414 -7.43 19.98 -0.20
CA LEU A 414 -8.28 18.83 0.15
C LEU A 414 -7.62 18.00 1.29
N SER A 415 -6.29 17.98 1.35
CA SER A 415 -5.48 17.28 2.35
C SER A 415 -5.65 17.83 3.78
N ILE A 416 -5.82 19.15 3.94
CA ILE A 416 -6.03 19.76 5.27
C ILE A 416 -7.43 19.42 5.80
N CYS A 417 -8.45 19.43 4.94
CA CYS A 417 -9.80 19.02 5.31
C CYS A 417 -9.86 17.54 5.72
N LYS A 418 -9.15 16.66 5.01
CA LYS A 418 -9.04 15.23 5.37
C LYS A 418 -8.40 15.04 6.75
N VAL A 419 -7.30 15.74 7.01
CA VAL A 419 -6.60 15.72 8.30
C VAL A 419 -7.52 16.22 9.43
N LEU A 420 -8.25 17.32 9.22
CA LEU A 420 -9.18 17.86 10.22
C LEU A 420 -10.36 16.90 10.49
N GLN A 421 -10.89 16.24 9.46
CA GLN A 421 -11.95 15.23 9.61
C GLN A 421 -11.46 13.98 10.36
N TYR A 422 -10.25 13.48 10.05
CA TYR A 422 -9.63 12.37 10.78
C TYR A 422 -9.44 12.71 12.26
N VAL A 423 -8.88 13.89 12.55
CA VAL A 423 -8.64 14.35 13.94
C VAL A 423 -9.96 14.48 14.70
N TYR A 424 -11.00 15.04 14.08
CA TYR A 424 -12.32 15.18 14.70
C TYR A 424 -12.95 13.82 15.03
N LYS A 425 -12.86 12.84 14.10
CA LYS A 425 -13.45 11.51 14.27
C LYS A 425 -12.73 10.67 15.34
N ASN A 426 -11.40 10.77 15.43
CA ASN A 426 -10.59 9.97 16.34
C ASN A 426 -10.40 10.60 17.73
N ALA A 427 -10.54 11.93 17.88
CA ALA A 427 -10.52 12.59 19.19
C ALA A 427 -11.58 12.04 20.15
N GLY A 428 -12.73 11.57 19.63
CA GLY A 428 -13.79 10.94 20.41
C GLY A 428 -13.49 9.51 20.90
N GLN A 429 -12.55 8.78 20.28
CA GLN A 429 -12.20 7.40 20.65
C GLN A 429 -10.96 7.32 21.57
N ILE A 430 -10.04 8.27 21.47
CA ILE A 430 -8.82 8.31 22.28
C ILE A 430 -9.13 8.62 23.75
N ILE A 431 -10.12 9.49 24.02
CA ILE A 431 -10.47 9.92 25.38
C ILE A 431 -11.07 8.77 26.22
N PRO A 432 -12.03 7.97 25.72
CA PRO A 432 -12.59 6.84 26.47
C PRO A 432 -11.61 5.68 26.63
N PHE A 433 -10.75 5.40 25.64
CA PHE A 433 -9.78 4.30 25.71
C PHE A 433 -8.71 4.55 26.78
N VAL A 434 -8.18 5.78 26.86
CA VAL A 434 -7.24 6.19 27.90
C VAL A 434 -7.92 6.18 29.28
N GLN A 435 -9.18 6.60 29.38
CA GLN A 435 -9.96 6.52 30.63
C GLN A 435 -10.16 5.07 31.09
N ASN A 436 -10.54 4.16 30.19
CA ASN A 436 -10.75 2.74 30.52
C ASN A 436 -9.45 2.04 30.93
N LEU A 437 -8.34 2.32 30.25
CA LEU A 437 -7.03 1.75 30.59
C LEU A 437 -6.54 2.28 31.95
N CYS A 438 -6.72 3.58 32.22
CA CYS A 438 -6.44 4.15 33.54
C CYS A 438 -7.35 3.55 34.63
N CYS A 439 -8.64 3.35 34.36
CA CYS A 439 -9.57 2.72 35.30
C CYS A 439 -9.19 1.26 35.60
N LEU A 440 -8.84 0.47 34.58
CA LEU A 440 -8.41 -0.93 34.77
C LEU A 440 -7.12 -1.01 35.60
N LEU A 441 -6.12 -0.17 35.29
CA LEU A 441 -4.87 -0.12 36.05
C LEU A 441 -5.07 0.38 37.49
N LEU A 442 -5.95 1.37 37.71
CA LEU A 442 -6.29 1.87 39.04
C LEU A 442 -7.05 0.83 39.88
N THR A 443 -7.95 0.07 39.26
CA THR A 443 -8.73 -0.97 39.95
C THR A 443 -7.82 -2.13 40.38
N ASP A 444 -6.87 -2.52 39.53
CA ASP A 444 -5.92 -3.59 39.81
C ASP A 444 -4.85 -3.19 40.86
N LEU A 445 -4.45 -1.91 40.86
CA LEU A 445 -3.63 -1.30 41.92
C LEU A 445 -4.38 -1.24 43.26
N GLN A 446 -5.65 -0.83 43.27
CA GLN A 446 -6.47 -0.79 44.50
C GLN A 446 -6.70 -2.17 45.10
N ASN A 447 -6.88 -3.21 44.27
CA ASN A 447 -7.04 -4.58 44.73
C ASN A 447 -5.74 -5.15 45.34
N LYS A 448 -4.57 -4.81 44.78
CA LYS A 448 -3.26 -5.21 45.34
C LYS A 448 -2.90 -4.51 46.64
N ILE A 449 -3.33 -3.25 46.80
CA ILE A 449 -3.16 -2.48 48.05
C ILE A 449 -4.04 -3.04 49.18
N LYS A 450 -5.24 -3.55 48.86
CA LYS A 450 -6.16 -4.16 49.84
C LYS A 450 -5.79 -5.60 50.23
N SER A 451 -4.95 -6.29 49.45
CA SER A 451 -4.55 -7.68 49.69
C SER A 451 -3.13 -7.84 50.25
N SER A 452 -2.44 -6.75 50.58
CA SER A 452 -1.15 -6.79 51.27
C SER A 452 -1.38 -6.64 52.78
N PRO A 453 -0.89 -7.56 53.63
CA PRO A 453 -1.08 -7.50 55.08
C PRO A 453 -0.40 -6.29 55.73
#